data_AF-X8CLL0-F1
#
_entry.id   AF-X8CLL0-F1
#
_cell.length_a   1.000
_cell.length_b   1.000
_cell.length_c   1.000
_cell.angle_alpha   90.00
_cell.angle_beta   90.00
_cell.angle_gamma   90.00
#
_symmetry.space_group_name_H-M   'P 1'
#
loop_
_entity.id
_entity.type
_entity.pdbx_description
1 polymer ?
#
loop_
_entity_poly.entity_id
_entity_poly.type
_entity_poly.pdbx_seq_one_letter_code
_entity_poly.pdbx_strand_id
1 'polypeptide(L)' 'MHVMTSANAWFVGQKQGMITVSNARIQLRLSNPDETQMGTSPELRKAARNTLDRPGFGLTRDGYELLVGCRNHRDRG' A
#
# COMPACT_ATOMS: atom_id res chain seq x y z
N MET A 1 19.89 10.39 -2.91
CA MET A 1 18.68 11.04 -2.38
C MET A 1 17.58 9.98 -2.32
N HIS A 2 16.87 9.85 -1.20
CA HIS A 2 15.68 9.00 -1.09
C HIS A 2 14.44 9.88 -1.01
N VAL A 3 13.35 9.47 -1.65
CA VAL A 3 12.06 10.18 -1.66
C VAL A 3 11.00 9.26 -1.10
N MET A 4 10.21 9.77 -0.16
CA MET A 4 9.03 9.09 0.39
C MET A 4 7.80 9.91 0.06
N THR A 5 6.79 9.27 -0.52
CA THR A 5 5.55 9.93 -0.96
C THR A 5 4.35 9.10 -0.52
N SER A 6 3.32 9.76 -0.01
CA SER A 6 2.05 9.13 0.36
C SER A 6 0.90 9.75 -0.44
N ALA A 7 -0.15 8.95 -0.66
CA ALA A 7 -1.38 9.36 -1.32
C ALA A 7 -2.52 8.40 -0.92
N ASN A 8 -3.76 8.85 -1.11
CA ASN A 8 -4.95 8.04 -0.83
C ASN A 8 -5.29 7.05 -1.95
N ALA A 9 -4.68 7.22 -3.12
CA ALA A 9 -4.87 6.39 -4.29
C ALA A 9 -3.57 6.37 -5.11
N TRP A 10 -3.48 5.43 -6.05
CA TRP A 10 -2.38 5.40 -6.98
C TRP A 10 -2.52 6.51 -8.01
N PHE A 11 -1.48 7.30 -8.17
CA PHE A 11 -1.38 8.34 -9.17
C PHE A 11 -1.57 7.81 -10.59
N VAL A 12 -2.47 8.43 -11.34
CA VAL A 12 -2.63 8.24 -12.79
C VAL A 12 -2.09 9.45 -13.55
N GLY A 13 -1.83 9.30 -14.85
CA GLY A 13 -1.41 10.40 -15.72
C GLY A 13 -0.01 10.94 -15.37
N GLN A 14 0.14 12.27 -15.29
CA GLN A 14 1.46 12.92 -15.14
C GLN A 14 2.23 12.52 -13.87
N LYS A 15 1.53 12.06 -12.82
CA LYS A 15 2.16 11.61 -11.56
C LYS A 15 2.51 10.11 -11.55
N GLN A 16 2.18 9.37 -12.62
CA GLN A 16 2.48 7.94 -12.76
C GLN A 16 3.99 7.64 -12.67
N GLY A 17 4.83 8.55 -13.16
CA GLY A 17 6.29 8.39 -13.13
C GLY A 17 6.85 8.16 -11.72
N MET A 18 6.22 8.74 -10.69
CA MET A 18 6.63 8.55 -9.29
C MET A 18 6.39 7.11 -8.80
N ILE A 19 5.31 6.47 -9.27
CA ILE A 19 5.04 5.06 -8.96
C ILE A 19 6.05 4.16 -9.66
N THR A 20 6.39 4.48 -10.91
CA THR A 20 7.31 3.70 -11.73
C THR A 20 8.70 3.65 -11.13
N VAL A 21 9.20 4.75 -10.57
CA VAL A 21 10.53 4.82 -9.95
C VAL A 21 10.57 4.38 -8.48
N SER A 22 9.43 3.95 -7.91
CA SER A 22 9.36 3.51 -6.51
C SER A 22 9.85 2.07 -6.33
N ASN A 23 11.08 1.92 -5.81
CA ASN A 23 11.68 0.60 -5.53
C ASN A 23 10.92 -0.20 -4.46
N ALA A 24 10.35 0.49 -3.47
CA ALA A 24 9.52 -0.08 -2.42
C ALA A 24 8.13 0.58 -2.45
N ARG A 25 7.09 -0.24 -2.24
CA ARG A 25 5.70 0.22 -2.16
C ARG A 25 5.05 -0.41 -0.95
N ILE A 26 4.33 0.39 -0.18
CA ILE A 26 3.45 -0.05 0.89
C ILE A 26 2.05 0.39 0.47
N GLN A 27 1.15 -0.57 0.26
CA GLN A 27 -0.25 -0.28 -0.02
C GLN A 27 -1.05 -0.54 1.25
N LEU A 28 -1.72 0.48 1.77
CA LEU A 28 -2.79 0.27 2.75
C LEU A 28 -4.10 -0.04 2.03
N ARG A 29 -5.12 -0.46 2.78
CA ARG A 29 -6.45 -0.69 2.19
C ARG A 29 -6.90 0.53 1.39
N LEU A 30 -7.20 0.30 0.10
CA LEU A 30 -7.78 1.29 -0.80
C LEU A 30 -9.30 1.29 -0.66
N SER A 31 -9.93 2.43 -0.94
CA SER A 31 -11.39 2.52 -1.07
C SER A 31 -11.90 1.66 -2.23
N ASN A 32 -11.18 1.69 -3.35
CA ASN A 32 -11.40 0.81 -4.49
C ASN A 32 -10.25 -0.21 -4.59
N PRO A 33 -10.44 -1.47 -4.18
CA PRO A 33 -9.38 -2.49 -4.19
C PRO A 33 -8.89 -2.86 -5.60
N ASP A 34 -9.69 -2.60 -6.64
CA ASP A 34 -9.30 -2.92 -8.02
C ASP A 34 -8.25 -1.93 -8.58
N GLU A 35 -7.99 -0.81 -7.90
CA GLU A 35 -6.93 0.14 -8.24
C GLU A 35 -5.54 -0.29 -7.75
N THR A 36 -5.43 -1.45 -7.10
CA THR A 36 -4.18 -1.98 -6.56
C THR A 36 -3.01 -1.95 -7.56
N GLN A 37 -1.84 -1.50 -7.11
CA GLN A 37 -0.59 -1.50 -7.88
C GLN A 37 0.44 -2.50 -7.32
N MET A 38 -0.01 -3.42 -6.45
CA MET A 38 0.82 -4.52 -5.96
C MET A 38 1.02 -5.59 -7.03
N GLY A 39 0.05 -5.77 -7.94
CA GLY A 39 0.22 -6.54 -9.17
C GLY A 39 -1.11 -6.86 -9.87
N THR A 40 -1.02 -7.52 -11.02
CA THR A 40 -2.15 -7.72 -11.94
C THR A 40 -2.70 -9.15 -11.95
N SER A 41 -2.11 -10.08 -11.19
CA SER A 41 -2.62 -11.45 -11.13
C SER A 41 -3.97 -11.51 -10.40
N PRO A 42 -4.84 -12.49 -10.71
CA PRO A 42 -6.10 -12.68 -10.02
C PRO A 42 -5.95 -12.83 -8.49
N GLU A 43 -4.88 -13.49 -8.05
CA GLU A 43 -4.55 -13.75 -6.64
C GLU A 43 -4.20 -12.45 -5.92
N LEU A 44 -3.40 -11.57 -6.55
CA LEU A 44 -3.04 -10.27 -6.01
C LEU A 44 -4.25 -9.33 -5.95
N ARG A 45 -5.12 -9.34 -6.97
CA ARG A 45 -6.39 -8.60 -6.93
C ARG A 45 -7.32 -9.14 -5.84
N LYS A 46 -7.36 -10.45 -5.64
CA LYS A 46 -8.13 -11.08 -4.56
C LYS A 46 -7.58 -10.68 -3.19
N ALA A 47 -6.26 -10.66 -3.01
CA ALA A 47 -5.63 -10.17 -1.79
C ALA A 47 -6.01 -8.70 -1.52
N ALA A 48 -6.01 -7.84 -2.54
CA ALA A 48 -6.43 -6.44 -2.43
C ALA A 48 -7.87 -6.29 -1.94
N ARG A 49 -8.80 -7.07 -2.50
CA ARG A 49 -10.19 -7.09 -2.06
C ARG A 49 -10.38 -7.63 -0.64
N ASN A 50 -9.51 -8.53 -0.22
CA ASN A 50 -9.60 -9.19 1.09
C ASN A 50 -8.83 -8.47 2.20
N THR A 51 -8.18 -7.34 1.90
CA THR A 51 -7.42 -6.57 2.91
C THR A 51 -8.37 -6.06 3.99
N LEU A 52 -8.03 -6.30 5.26
CA LEU A 52 -8.91 -5.98 6.39
C LEU A 52 -9.28 -4.50 6.47
N ASP A 53 -10.56 -4.24 6.78
CA ASP A 53 -11.11 -2.91 7.04
C ASP A 53 -10.72 -2.38 8.43
N ARG A 54 -9.41 -2.20 8.65
CA ARG A 54 -8.86 -1.70 9.90
C ARG A 54 -7.63 -0.82 9.63
N PRO A 55 -7.42 0.25 10.41
CA PRO A 55 -6.25 1.10 10.28
C PRO A 55 -4.94 0.30 10.37
N GLY A 56 -3.98 0.63 9.50
CA GLY A 56 -2.66 -0.01 9.47
C GLY A 56 -2.58 -1.32 8.67
N PHE A 57 -3.71 -1.91 8.26
CA PHE A 57 -3.70 -3.09 7.40
C PHE A 57 -3.48 -2.73 5.93
N GLY A 58 -2.71 -3.58 5.26
CA GLY A 58 -2.28 -3.36 3.88
C GLY A 58 -1.75 -4.62 3.23
N LEU A 59 -1.06 -4.43 2.11
CA LEU A 59 -0.47 -5.50 1.32
C LEU A 59 0.97 -5.22 0.93
N THR A 60 1.73 -6.30 0.91
CA THR A 60 3.04 -6.38 0.27
C THR A 60 2.89 -6.52 -1.24
N ARG A 61 3.98 -6.33 -1.99
CA ARG A 61 4.02 -6.52 -3.45
C ARG A 61 3.64 -7.95 -3.86
N ASP A 62 3.95 -8.93 -3.02
CA ASP A 62 3.68 -10.35 -3.28
C ASP A 62 2.28 -10.77 -2.81
N GLY A 63 1.46 -9.83 -2.33
CA GLY A 63 0.07 -10.07 -1.94
C GLY A 63 -0.14 -10.61 -0.53
N TYR A 64 0.90 -10.65 0.30
CA TYR A 64 0.76 -10.96 1.72
C TYR A 64 0.20 -9.76 2.48
N GLU A 65 -0.69 -10.03 3.42
CA GLU A 65 -1.19 -9.03 4.37
C GLU A 65 -0.06 -8.53 5.25
N LEU A 66 -0.02 -7.21 5.46
CA LEU A 66 0.87 -6.56 6.41
C LEU A 66 0.07 -5.72 7.39
N LEU A 67 0.61 -5.60 8.61
CA LEU A 67 0.14 -4.66 9.62
C LEU A 67 1.27 -3.67 9.92
N VAL A 68 1.01 -2.38 9.70
CA VAL A 68 1.95 -1.33 10.07
C VAL A 68 2.01 -1.24 11.60
N GLY A 69 3.21 -1.42 12.15
CA GLY A 69 3.45 -1.19 13.56
C GLY A 69 3.24 0.28 13.92
N CYS A 70 2.31 0.55 14.84
CA CYS A 70 2.16 1.89 15.40
C CYS A 70 3.24 2.14 16.45
N ARG A 71 3.90 3.29 16.39
CA ARG A 71 4.65 3.81 17.53
C ARG A 71 3.64 4.24 18.59
N ASN A 72 3.52 3.49 19.68
CA ASN A 72 2.75 3.94 20.83
C ASN A 72 3.50 5.09 21.51
N HIS A 73 2.81 6.20 21.76
CA HIS A 73 3.37 7.36 22.48
C HIS A 73 3.72 7.07 23.96
N ARG A 74 3.37 5.86 24.44
CA ARG A 74 3.59 5.35 25.80
C ARG A 74 4.92 4.62 25.99
N ASP A 75 5.68 4.36 24.93
CA ASP A 75 6.96 3.62 25.02
C ASP A 75 8.17 4.54 25.27
N ARG A 76 7.96 5.75 25.80
CA ARG A 76 9.04 6.58 26.32
C ARG A 76 9.28 6.22 27.79
N GLY A 77 10.11 5.21 28.01
CA GLY A 77 10.90 5.08 29.24
C GLY A 77 12.03 6.11 29.26
#